data_AF-A0A962EBL4-F1
#
_entry.id   AF-A0A962EBL4-F1
#
_cell.length_a   1.000
_cell.length_b   1.000
_cell.length_c   1.000
_cell.angle_alpha   90.00
_cell.angle_beta   90.00
_cell.angle_gamma   90.00
#
_symmetry.space_group_name_H-M   'P 1'
#
loop_
_entity.id
_entity.type
_entity.pdbx_description
1 polymer ?
#
loop_
_entity_poly.entity_id
_entity_poly.type
_entity_poly.pdbx_seq_one_letter_code
_entity_poly.pdbx_strand_id
1 'polypeptide(L)'
;MKFSTVLRETRLIGALCATVGVISAVTLMAWSSGSGYEMFLLAAPLSAYLTGALCWWWLLLRNERHGIGRAMLAGALAGLIAHYPCWLILMFGMRTCYLLGGTCTGSLNEAPMTFLEAIPMAGLYSGFSLLFLGWITVPGGAMVGWLAAKLQFRPDSEGT
;
A
#
# COMPACT_ATOMS: atom_id res chain seq x y z
N MET A 1 -8.33 -24.50 -1.14
CA MET A 1 -6.87 -24.28 -1.02
C MET A 1 -6.31 -24.44 0.41
N LYS A 2 -5.07 -24.93 0.60
CA LYS A 2 -4.42 -25.07 1.94
C LYS A 2 -4.03 -23.70 2.53
N PHE A 3 -4.16 -23.53 3.85
CA PHE A 3 -3.82 -22.27 4.55
C PHE A 3 -2.36 -21.82 4.31
N SER A 4 -1.41 -22.75 4.30
CA SER A 4 0.00 -22.46 4.03
C SER A 4 0.24 -21.88 2.62
N THR A 5 -0.54 -22.30 1.62
CA THR A 5 -0.49 -21.75 0.26
C THR A 5 -1.01 -20.32 0.25
N VAL A 6 -2.17 -20.07 0.87
CA VAL A 6 -2.76 -18.72 0.99
C VAL A 6 -1.76 -17.76 1.61
N LEU A 7 -1.13 -18.17 2.71
CA LEU A 7 -0.16 -17.36 3.43
C LEU A 7 1.09 -17.05 2.59
N ARG A 8 1.60 -18.04 1.86
CA ARG A 8 2.77 -17.86 0.99
C ARG A 8 2.48 -16.86 -0.14
N GLU A 9 1.34 -17.01 -0.81
CA GLU A 9 0.99 -16.19 -1.98
C GLU A 9 0.66 -14.75 -1.59
N THR A 10 -0.08 -14.55 -0.50
CA THR A 10 -0.38 -13.21 0.04
C THR A 10 0.85 -12.49 0.56
N ARG A 11 1.82 -13.19 1.16
CA ARG A 11 3.12 -12.60 1.56
C ARG A 11 3.94 -12.14 0.36
N LEU A 12 4.01 -12.95 -0.69
CA LEU A 12 4.77 -12.62 -1.89
C LEU A 12 4.22 -11.37 -2.57
N ILE A 13 2.91 -11.33 -2.84
CA ILE A 13 2.29 -10.15 -3.47
C ILE A 13 2.38 -8.92 -2.57
N GLY A 14 2.16 -9.07 -1.25
CA GLY A 14 2.33 -7.98 -0.30
C GLY A 14 3.74 -7.41 -0.35
N ALA A 15 4.77 -8.27 -0.35
CA ALA A 15 6.17 -7.84 -0.43
C ALA A 15 6.47 -7.10 -1.76
N LEU A 16 5.94 -7.59 -2.89
CA LEU A 16 6.09 -6.90 -4.17
C LEU A 16 5.38 -5.54 -4.16
N CYS A 17 4.15 -5.43 -3.64
CA CYS A 17 3.46 -4.15 -3.49
C CYS A 17 4.21 -3.19 -2.55
N ALA A 18 4.84 -3.71 -1.49
CA ALA A 18 5.64 -2.90 -0.58
C ALA A 18 6.79 -2.18 -1.32
N THR A 19 7.38 -2.80 -2.34
CA THR A 19 8.42 -2.15 -3.17
C THR A 19 7.87 -0.93 -3.94
N VAL A 20 6.64 -1.00 -4.45
CA VAL A 20 5.95 0.14 -5.06
C VAL A 20 5.71 1.23 -4.02
N GLY A 21 5.35 0.85 -2.78
CA GLY A 21 5.25 1.77 -1.65
C GLY A 21 6.56 2.49 -1.33
N VAL A 22 7.70 1.76 -1.33
CA VAL A 22 9.03 2.35 -1.12
C VAL A 22 9.37 3.33 -2.24
N ILE A 23 9.18 2.93 -3.50
CA ILE A 23 9.43 3.79 -4.66
C ILE A 23 8.59 5.07 -4.57
N SER A 24 7.32 4.94 -4.19
CA SER A 24 6.42 6.09 -4.05
C SER A 24 6.85 7.04 -2.92
N ALA A 25 7.28 6.50 -1.78
CA ALA A 25 7.80 7.29 -0.67
C ALA A 25 9.10 8.03 -1.05
N VAL A 26 10.05 7.34 -1.70
CA VAL A 26 11.29 7.95 -2.18
C VAL A 26 11.01 9.04 -3.22
N THR A 27 10.06 8.80 -4.13
CA THR A 27 9.64 9.80 -5.13
C THR A 27 9.05 11.03 -4.45
N LEU A 28 8.15 10.83 -3.48
CA LEU A 28 7.55 11.92 -2.70
C LEU A 28 8.62 12.74 -1.99
N MET A 29 9.58 12.10 -1.32
CA MET A 29 10.68 12.79 -0.64
C MET A 29 11.56 13.58 -1.62
N ALA A 30 11.82 13.05 -2.81
CA ALA A 30 12.63 13.72 -3.82
C ALA A 30 11.93 14.96 -4.43
N TRP A 31 10.60 14.96 -4.47
CA TRP A 31 9.82 16.03 -5.12
C TRP A 31 9.25 17.07 -4.15
N SER A 32 9.27 16.79 -2.86
CA SER A 32 8.68 17.67 -1.85
C SER A 32 9.72 18.60 -1.25
N SER A 33 9.39 19.90 -1.16
CA SER A 33 10.16 20.86 -0.37
C SER A 33 9.60 20.89 1.06
N GLY A 34 10.25 20.21 2.00
CA GLY A 34 9.87 20.21 3.42
C GLY A 34 10.41 19.02 4.21
N SER A 35 10.27 19.05 5.53
CA SER A 35 10.63 17.96 6.44
C SER A 35 9.41 17.10 6.80
N GLY A 36 9.62 15.83 7.20
CA GLY A 36 8.56 14.93 7.66
C GLY A 36 8.10 13.90 6.62
N TYR A 37 8.56 14.02 5.36
CA TYR A 37 8.23 13.07 4.30
C TYR A 37 8.94 11.72 4.47
N GLU A 38 10.01 11.66 5.26
CA GLU A 38 10.72 10.43 5.63
C GLU A 38 9.83 9.41 6.35
N MET A 39 8.77 9.86 7.03
CA MET A 39 7.82 8.97 7.70
C MET A 39 7.04 8.09 6.72
N PHE A 40 6.91 8.51 5.46
CA PHE A 40 6.29 7.70 4.41
C PHE A 40 7.11 6.45 4.05
N LEU A 41 8.41 6.41 4.36
CA LEU A 41 9.23 5.21 4.17
C LEU A 41 8.77 4.02 5.02
N LEU A 42 8.00 4.27 6.09
CA LEU A 42 7.34 3.22 6.85
C LEU A 42 5.87 3.06 6.44
N ALA A 43 5.13 4.17 6.40
CA ALA A 43 3.67 4.12 6.19
C ALA A 43 3.28 3.61 4.80
N ALA A 44 3.96 4.05 3.74
CA ALA A 44 3.60 3.68 2.37
C ALA A 44 3.89 2.20 2.06
N PRO A 45 5.08 1.64 2.36
CA PRO A 45 5.34 0.22 2.14
C PRO A 45 4.44 -0.69 2.95
N LEU A 46 4.18 -0.35 4.22
CA LEU A 46 3.30 -1.14 5.09
C LEU A 46 1.86 -1.14 4.56
N SER A 47 1.34 0.03 4.17
CA SER A 47 0.00 0.12 3.58
C SER A 47 -0.10 -0.66 2.27
N ALA A 48 0.88 -0.52 1.38
CA ALA A 48 0.92 -1.23 0.11
C ALA A 48 1.02 -2.75 0.29
N TYR A 49 1.78 -3.21 1.29
CA TYR A 49 1.84 -4.62 1.67
C TYR A 49 0.47 -5.15 2.07
N LEU A 50 -0.20 -4.47 3.01
CA LEU A 50 -1.49 -4.92 3.57
C LEU A 50 -2.58 -4.93 2.50
N THR A 51 -2.69 -3.85 1.73
CA THR A 51 -3.69 -3.74 0.66
C THR A 51 -3.41 -4.67 -0.52
N GLY A 52 -2.13 -4.89 -0.86
CA GLY A 52 -1.70 -5.88 -1.85
C GLY A 52 -2.13 -7.30 -1.46
N ALA A 53 -1.78 -7.71 -0.24
CA ALA A 53 -2.18 -9.01 0.30
C ALA A 53 -3.71 -9.19 0.33
N LEU A 54 -4.44 -8.16 0.77
CA LEU A 54 -5.90 -8.18 0.88
C LEU A 54 -6.57 -8.28 -0.50
N CYS A 55 -6.17 -7.45 -1.46
CA CYS A 55 -6.77 -7.43 -2.80
C CYS A 55 -6.50 -8.75 -3.54
N TRP A 56 -5.29 -9.29 -3.41
CA TRP A 56 -4.94 -10.59 -4.00
C TRP A 56 -5.77 -11.72 -3.38
N TRP A 57 -5.85 -11.77 -2.05
CA TRP A 57 -6.66 -12.76 -1.35
C TRP A 57 -8.12 -12.69 -1.79
N TRP A 58 -8.70 -11.49 -1.85
CA TRP A 58 -10.12 -11.31 -2.14
C TRP A 58 -10.48 -11.65 -3.60
N LEU A 59 -9.67 -11.22 -4.57
CA LEU A 59 -9.99 -11.38 -6.00
C LEU A 59 -9.55 -12.70 -6.62
N LEU A 60 -8.45 -13.28 -6.13
CA LEU A 60 -7.86 -14.49 -6.70
C LEU A 60 -8.05 -15.69 -5.77
N LEU A 61 -7.55 -15.61 -4.54
CA LEU A 61 -7.44 -16.79 -3.68
C LEU A 61 -8.77 -17.27 -3.11
N ARG A 62 -9.60 -16.36 -2.60
CA ARG A 62 -10.89 -16.68 -1.99
C ARG A 62 -11.84 -17.38 -2.95
N ASN A 63 -11.74 -17.05 -4.23
CA ASN A 63 -12.64 -17.53 -5.28
C ASN A 63 -11.94 -18.53 -6.23
N GLU A 64 -10.70 -18.93 -5.93
CA GLU A 64 -9.87 -19.85 -6.74
C GLU A 64 -9.79 -19.43 -8.23
N ARG A 65 -9.58 -18.12 -8.47
CA ARG A 65 -9.54 -17.50 -9.81
C ARG A 65 -8.11 -17.11 -10.19
N HIS A 66 -7.59 -17.68 -11.26
CA HIS A 66 -6.18 -17.55 -11.66
C HIS A 66 -5.98 -16.80 -13.00
N GLY A 67 -6.61 -15.64 -13.16
CA GLY A 67 -6.52 -14.86 -14.41
C GLY A 67 -5.55 -13.69 -14.33
N ILE A 68 -4.73 -13.49 -15.37
CA ILE A 68 -3.80 -12.35 -15.47
C ILE A 68 -4.53 -11.01 -15.33
N GLY A 69 -5.66 -10.82 -16.00
CA GLY A 69 -6.45 -9.58 -15.88
C GLY A 69 -6.96 -9.33 -14.46
N ARG A 70 -7.33 -10.39 -13.71
CA ARG A 70 -7.72 -10.26 -12.30
C ARG A 70 -6.54 -9.95 -11.39
N ALA A 71 -5.38 -10.52 -11.67
CA ALA A 71 -4.15 -10.23 -10.95
C ALA A 71 -3.73 -8.77 -11.14
N MET A 72 -3.76 -8.27 -12.37
CA MET A 72 -3.53 -6.86 -12.68
C MET A 72 -4.54 -5.95 -11.97
N LEU A 73 -5.82 -6.30 -12.00
CA LEU A 73 -6.87 -5.56 -11.27
C LEU A 73 -6.62 -5.56 -9.76
N ALA A 74 -6.22 -6.69 -9.17
CA ALA A 74 -5.90 -6.77 -7.75
C ALA A 74 -4.73 -5.86 -7.38
N GLY A 75 -3.68 -5.85 -8.20
CA GLY A 75 -2.55 -4.94 -8.03
C GLY A 75 -2.93 -3.46 -8.19
N ALA A 76 -3.72 -3.12 -9.21
CA ALA A 76 -4.21 -1.77 -9.45
C ALA A 76 -5.07 -1.25 -8.27
N LEU A 77 -5.97 -2.09 -7.77
CA LEU A 77 -6.79 -1.78 -6.59
C LEU A 77 -5.95 -1.66 -5.33
N ALA A 78 -4.91 -2.48 -5.16
CA ALA A 78 -3.98 -2.32 -4.06
C ALA A 78 -3.29 -0.95 -4.11
N GLY A 79 -2.77 -0.55 -5.28
CA GLY A 79 -2.18 0.77 -5.49
C GLY A 79 -3.14 1.92 -5.17
N LEU A 80 -4.40 1.80 -5.60
CA LEU A 80 -5.47 2.78 -5.33
C LEU A 80 -5.82 2.86 -3.83
N ILE A 81 -6.10 1.71 -3.21
CA ILE A 81 -6.62 1.62 -1.85
C ILE A 81 -5.51 1.93 -0.83
N ALA A 82 -4.25 1.66 -1.14
CA ALA A 82 -3.10 1.88 -0.24
C ALA A 82 -2.97 3.32 0.28
N HIS A 83 -3.52 4.32 -0.41
CA HIS A 83 -3.41 5.71 0.03
C HIS A 83 -4.12 5.95 1.37
N TYR A 84 -5.33 5.40 1.55
CA TYR A 84 -6.13 5.64 2.75
C TYR A 84 -5.53 5.05 4.03
N PRO A 85 -5.16 3.74 4.09
CA PRO A 85 -4.46 3.20 5.23
C PRO A 85 -3.07 3.81 5.42
N CYS A 86 -2.39 4.27 4.36
CA CYS A 86 -1.11 4.96 4.49
C CYS A 86 -1.26 6.24 5.34
N TRP A 87 -2.24 7.09 5.00
CA TRP A 87 -2.54 8.30 5.77
C TRP A 87 -3.01 8.00 7.20
N LEU A 88 -3.82 6.96 7.39
CA LEU A 88 -4.20 6.54 8.74
C LEU A 88 -3.00 6.10 9.58
N ILE A 89 -2.11 5.26 9.03
CA ILE A 89 -0.89 4.82 9.72
C ILE A 89 -0.03 6.03 10.12
N LEU A 90 0.15 6.98 9.20
CA LEU A 90 0.94 8.18 9.45
C LEU A 90 0.32 9.06 10.54
N MET A 91 -0.97 9.41 10.40
CA MET A 91 -1.66 10.31 11.32
C MET A 91 -1.81 9.70 12.72
N PHE A 92 -2.16 8.41 12.79
CA PHE A 92 -2.26 7.71 14.08
C PHE A 92 -0.89 7.56 14.72
N GLY A 93 0.15 7.28 13.92
CA GLY A 93 1.54 7.24 14.39
C GLY A 93 2.00 8.56 14.99
N MET A 94 1.77 9.67 14.27
CA MET A 94 2.07 11.03 14.76
C MET A 94 1.33 11.37 16.05
N ARG A 95 0.02 11.08 16.11
CA ARG A 95 -0.78 11.33 17.31
C ARG A 95 -0.30 10.49 18.50
N THR A 96 0.03 9.21 18.27
CA THR A 96 0.54 8.32 19.31
C THR A 96 1.87 8.81 19.84
N CYS A 97 2.80 9.19 18.96
CA CYS A 97 4.08 9.78 19.35
C CYS A 97 3.88 11.05 20.21
N TYR A 98 3.00 11.95 19.76
CA TYR A 98 2.67 13.17 20.51
C TYR A 98 2.12 12.86 21.91
N LEU A 99 1.21 11.89 22.04
CA LEU A 99 0.64 11.51 23.34
C LEU A 99 1.67 10.87 24.29
N LEU A 100 2.68 10.19 23.76
CA LEU A 100 3.69 9.50 24.56
C LEU A 100 4.85 10.40 24.99
N GLY A 101 5.23 11.40 24.18
CA GLY A 101 6.43 12.20 24.44
C GLY A 101 6.33 13.68 24.09
N GLY A 102 5.23 14.14 23.48
CA GLY A 102 5.03 15.54 23.10
C GLY A 102 5.94 16.06 21.96
N THR A 103 6.78 15.21 21.39
CA THR A 103 7.83 15.62 20.42
C THR A 103 7.38 15.62 18.97
N CYS A 104 6.35 14.85 18.61
CA CYS A 104 5.81 14.82 17.25
C CYS A 104 4.72 15.88 17.08
N THR A 105 5.07 17.05 16.57
CA THR A 105 4.14 18.15 16.28
C THR A 105 3.97 18.38 14.78
N GLY A 106 2.97 19.15 14.42
CA GLY A 106 2.79 19.65 13.06
C GLY A 106 3.85 20.69 12.69
N SER A 107 3.80 21.16 11.43
CA SER A 107 4.78 22.10 10.89
C SER A 107 4.82 23.46 11.60
N LEU A 108 3.76 23.84 12.31
CA LEU A 108 3.64 25.07 13.11
C LEU A 108 3.81 24.78 14.61
N ASN A 109 4.38 23.63 14.96
CA ASN A 109 4.55 23.13 16.32
C ASN A 109 3.22 22.92 17.09
N GLU A 110 2.15 22.65 16.35
CA GLU A 110 0.81 22.34 16.85
C GLU A 110 0.62 20.85 17.14
N ALA A 111 -0.33 20.52 18.00
CA ALA A 111 -0.69 19.13 18.28
C ALA A 111 -1.24 18.46 17.01
N PRO A 112 -0.81 17.22 16.68
CA PRO A 112 -1.40 16.46 15.58
C PRO A 112 -2.89 16.22 15.79
N MET A 113 -3.61 16.07 14.67
CA MET A 113 -5.05 15.74 14.65
C MET A 113 -5.37 14.59 15.62
N THR A 114 -6.55 14.65 16.23
CA THR A 114 -7.08 13.53 17.02
C THR A 114 -7.34 12.33 16.11
N PHE A 115 -7.46 11.13 16.71
CA PHE A 115 -7.77 9.91 15.95
C PHE A 115 -9.09 10.01 15.17
N LEU A 116 -10.08 10.70 15.73
CA LEU A 116 -11.39 10.87 15.09
C LEU A 116 -11.33 11.82 13.90
N GLU A 117 -10.57 12.92 14.01
CA GLU A 117 -10.33 13.86 12.90
C GLU A 117 -9.49 13.23 11.78
N ALA A 118 -8.55 12.36 12.13
CA ALA A 118 -7.68 11.70 11.17
C ALA A 118 -8.43 10.77 10.20
N ILE A 119 -9.59 10.22 10.57
CA ILE A 119 -10.39 9.32 9.73
C ILE A 119 -10.88 10.03 8.44
N PRO A 120 -11.71 11.09 8.51
CA PRO A 120 -12.14 11.80 7.30
C PRO A 120 -10.97 12.48 6.59
N MET A 121 -9.98 12.99 7.35
CA MET A 121 -8.82 13.66 6.75
C MET A 121 -7.97 12.70 5.92
N ALA A 122 -7.77 11.46 6.36
CA ALA A 122 -7.09 10.45 5.56
C ALA A 122 -7.76 10.25 4.19
N GLY A 123 -9.09 10.38 4.11
CA GLY A 123 -9.84 10.34 2.85
C GLY A 123 -9.48 11.51 1.92
N LEU A 124 -9.50 12.72 2.45
CA LEU A 124 -9.14 13.94 1.72
C LEU A 124 -7.70 13.88 1.20
N TYR A 125 -6.74 13.55 2.06
CA TYR A 125 -5.33 13.44 1.67
C TYR A 125 -5.07 12.27 0.72
N SER A 126 -5.86 11.20 0.79
CA SER A 126 -5.80 10.12 -0.21
C SER A 126 -6.21 10.61 -1.58
N GLY A 127 -7.26 11.44 -1.67
CA GLY A 127 -7.68 12.06 -2.93
C GLY A 127 -6.55 12.89 -3.56
N PHE A 128 -5.91 13.76 -2.78
CA PHE A 128 -4.76 14.53 -3.26
C PHE A 128 -3.58 13.62 -3.63
N SER A 129 -3.26 12.64 -2.79
CA SER A 129 -2.16 11.72 -3.03
C SER A 129 -2.36 10.89 -4.31
N LEU A 130 -3.61 10.53 -4.64
CA LEU A 130 -3.95 9.87 -5.90
C LEU A 130 -3.79 10.78 -7.11
N LEU A 131 -4.07 12.08 -7.00
CA LEU A 131 -3.80 13.02 -8.10
C LEU A 131 -2.31 13.11 -8.41
N PHE A 132 -1.44 13.13 -7.38
CA PHE A 132 0.00 13.31 -7.56
C PHE A 132 0.79 12.02 -7.80
N LEU A 133 0.41 10.92 -7.16
CA LEU A 133 1.15 9.64 -7.20
C LEU A 133 0.31 8.48 -7.75
N GLY A 134 -0.99 8.65 -8.00
CA GLY A 134 -1.86 7.58 -8.50
C GLY A 134 -1.42 7.02 -9.85
N TRP A 135 -0.83 7.86 -10.70
CA TRP A 135 -0.25 7.43 -11.99
C TRP A 135 1.04 6.62 -11.83
N ILE A 136 1.64 6.58 -10.64
CA ILE A 136 2.74 5.65 -10.28
C ILE A 136 2.16 4.43 -9.57
N THR A 137 1.36 4.63 -8.52
CA THR A 137 0.91 3.56 -7.63
C THR A 137 -0.06 2.59 -8.31
N VAL A 138 -1.00 3.08 -9.13
CA VAL A 138 -2.00 2.24 -9.80
C VAL A 138 -1.35 1.42 -10.93
N PRO A 139 -0.59 2.01 -11.88
CA PRO A 139 0.11 1.22 -12.89
C PRO A 139 1.21 0.33 -12.30
N GLY A 140 1.96 0.80 -11.31
CA GLY A 140 2.97 0.02 -10.60
C GLY A 140 2.36 -1.19 -9.89
N GLY A 141 1.22 -1.01 -9.21
CA GLY A 141 0.44 -2.09 -8.64
C GLY A 141 -0.04 -3.08 -9.70
N ALA A 142 -0.60 -2.60 -10.81
CA ALA A 142 -1.04 -3.47 -11.91
C ALA A 142 0.10 -4.33 -12.49
N MET A 143 1.29 -3.74 -12.65
CA MET A 143 2.49 -4.42 -13.12
C MET A 143 2.98 -5.48 -12.12
N VAL A 144 2.94 -5.17 -10.81
CA VAL A 144 3.20 -6.15 -9.75
C VAL A 144 2.21 -7.31 -9.80
N GLY A 145 0.92 -7.03 -9.99
CA GLY A 145 -0.11 -8.06 -10.14
C GLY A 145 0.13 -8.98 -11.33
N TRP A 146 0.49 -8.41 -12.48
CA TRP A 146 0.89 -9.17 -13.67
C TRP A 146 2.12 -10.06 -13.40
N LEU A 147 3.17 -9.50 -12.79
CA LEU A 147 4.41 -10.21 -12.48
C LEU A 147 4.14 -11.37 -11.50
N ALA A 148 3.38 -11.13 -10.44
CA ALA A 148 3.01 -12.14 -9.47
C ALA A 148 2.20 -13.28 -10.11
N ALA A 149 1.28 -12.97 -11.03
CA ALA A 149 0.55 -13.99 -11.77
C ALA A 149 1.48 -14.82 -12.66
N LYS A 150 2.47 -14.21 -13.31
CA LYS A 150 3.48 -14.95 -14.09
C LYS A 150 4.36 -15.85 -13.23
N LEU A 151 4.60 -15.48 -11.98
CA LEU A 151 5.40 -16.28 -11.04
C LEU A 151 4.59 -17.40 -10.37
N GLN A 152 3.31 -17.15 -10.06
CA GLN A 152 2.46 -18.06 -9.29
C GLN A 152 1.58 -18.97 -10.17
N PHE A 153 1.18 -18.51 -11.37
CA PHE A 153 0.32 -19.24 -12.29
C PHE A 153 1.07 -19.69 -13.55
N ARG A 154 2.37 -20.01 -13.42
CA ARG A 154 3.09 -20.63 -14.54
C ARG A 154 2.26 -21.82 -15.06
N PRO A 155 2.09 -21.96 -16.39
CA PRO A 155 1.61 -23.23 -16.92
C PRO A 155 2.62 -24.26 -16.47
N ASP A 156 2.15 -25.33 -15.84
CA ASP A 156 3.01 -26.45 -15.49
C ASP A 156 3.84 -26.79 -16.73
N SER A 157 5.15 -26.85 -16.54
CA SER A 157 6.06 -27.44 -17.52
C SER A 157 5.53 -28.84 -17.84
N GLU A 158 4.99 -28.94 -19.05
CA GLU A 158 5.00 -30.12 -19.91
C GLU A 158 4.61 -31.43 -19.21
N GLY A 159 3.34 -31.79 -19.39
CA GLY A 159 3.03 -33.20 -19.54
C GLY A 159 3.80 -33.76 -20.74
N THR A 160 4.93 -34.39 -20.47
CA THR A 160 5.52 -35.47 -21.26
C THR A 160 6.10 -36.50 -20.29
#